data_AF-A0A8T7GM61-F1
#
_entry.id   AF-A0A8T7GM61-F1
#
_cell.length_a   1.000
_cell.length_b   1.000
_cell.length_c   1.000
_cell.angle_alpha   90.00
_cell.angle_beta   90.00
_cell.angle_gamma   90.00
#
_symmetry.space_group_name_H-M   'P 1'
#
loop_
_entity.id
_entity.type
_entity.pdbx_description
1 polymer ?
#
loop_
_entity_poly.entity_id
_entity_poly.type
_entity_poly.pdbx_seq_one_letter_code
_entity_poly.pdbx_strand_id
1 'polypeptide(L)'
;MEYGTQRYKNKAIYFTETIDQFRPEAKFFRKNVSEFKSTKDQLVLCPEACIHPFYTSREFIRMVNRFPQSQICTYNPYLGIIPAEISDLFPASQNLYTISTTNIEEFPTFERSVSDFISKNSFKKTVIFTDEFMEKFMNYDNTHNKILEKLMPEIIKIDLANDN
;
A
#
# COMPACT_ATOMS: atom_id res chain seq x y z
N MET A 1 16.67 -6.72 17.62
CA MET A 1 17.01 -8.16 17.56
C MET A 1 16.08 -8.81 16.53
N GLU A 2 16.60 -9.28 15.39
CA GLU A 2 15.80 -9.83 14.27
C GLU A 2 15.93 -11.36 14.11
N TYR A 3 16.68 -12.04 14.97
CA TYR A 3 17.14 -13.42 14.74
C TYR A 3 16.21 -14.54 15.25
N GLY A 4 14.98 -14.23 15.71
CA GLY A 4 14.07 -15.23 16.30
C GLY A 4 12.60 -15.09 15.93
N THR A 5 12.21 -14.09 15.12
CA THR A 5 10.81 -13.89 14.77
C THR A 5 10.38 -14.92 13.72
N GLN A 6 9.35 -15.70 14.03
CA GLN A 6 8.71 -16.60 13.08
C GLN A 6 8.21 -15.81 11.87
N ARG A 7 8.62 -16.24 10.67
CA ARG A 7 8.31 -15.57 9.39
C ARG A 7 6.84 -15.72 8.96
N TYR A 8 6.14 -16.65 9.58
CA TYR A 8 4.73 -16.96 9.34
C TYR A 8 4.05 -17.23 10.68
N LYS A 9 2.79 -16.83 10.79
CA LYS A 9 1.94 -17.09 11.96
C LYS A 9 0.62 -17.67 11.49
N ASN A 10 0.05 -18.57 12.28
CA ASN A 10 -1.28 -19.16 11.99
C ASN A 10 -2.43 -18.17 12.27
N LYS A 11 -2.15 -17.01 12.88
CA LYS A 11 -3.13 -16.00 13.26
C LYS A 11 -2.82 -14.70 12.54
N ALA A 12 -3.89 -13.97 12.20
CA ALA A 12 -3.79 -12.64 11.63
C ALA A 12 -3.00 -11.69 12.55
N ILE A 13 -2.25 -10.79 11.94
CA ILE A 13 -1.59 -9.70 12.65
C ILE A 13 -2.57 -8.54 12.80
N TYR A 14 -2.64 -7.99 14.02
CA TYR A 14 -3.40 -6.79 14.30
C TYR A 14 -2.46 -5.58 14.28
N PHE A 15 -2.83 -4.58 13.49
CA PHE A 15 -2.18 -3.27 13.44
C PHE A 15 -3.14 -2.23 14.03
N THR A 16 -2.84 -1.75 15.23
CA THR A 16 -3.75 -0.88 16.01
C THR A 16 -3.09 0.43 16.42
N GLU A 17 -1.79 0.41 16.65
CA GLU A 17 -1.02 1.56 17.12
C GLU A 17 0.07 1.91 16.12
N THR A 18 0.46 3.18 16.05
CA THR A 18 1.48 3.65 15.11
C THR A 18 2.83 2.98 15.32
N ILE A 19 3.15 2.54 16.55
CA ILE A 19 4.35 1.73 16.85
C ILE A 19 4.38 0.40 16.09
N ASP A 20 3.22 -0.17 15.73
CA ASP A 20 3.14 -1.45 15.03
C ASP A 20 3.80 -1.41 13.65
N GLN A 21 3.98 -0.22 13.08
CA GLN A 21 4.72 -0.05 11.82
C GLN A 21 6.17 -0.54 11.91
N PHE A 22 6.77 -0.55 13.11
CA PHE A 22 8.15 -0.98 13.35
C PHE A 22 8.28 -2.45 13.67
N ARG A 23 7.17 -3.19 13.69
CA ARG A 23 7.20 -4.64 13.93
C ARG A 23 8.08 -5.34 12.89
N PRO A 24 8.88 -6.34 13.31
CA PRO A 24 9.82 -7.00 12.42
C PRO A 24 9.14 -7.63 11.20
N GLU A 25 7.90 -8.11 11.32
CA GLU A 25 7.11 -8.66 10.23
C GLU A 25 6.80 -7.60 9.15
N ALA A 26 6.31 -6.43 9.55
CA ALA A 26 6.03 -5.31 8.65
C ALA A 26 7.31 -4.75 8.02
N LYS A 27 8.38 -4.64 8.82
CA LYS A 27 9.70 -4.20 8.34
C LYS A 27 10.26 -5.15 7.27
N PHE A 28 10.20 -6.46 7.51
CA PHE A 28 10.67 -7.47 6.56
C PHE A 28 9.84 -7.45 5.27
N PHE A 29 8.52 -7.32 5.40
CA PHE A 29 7.64 -7.22 4.25
C PHE A 29 7.96 -6.01 3.38
N ARG A 30 8.07 -4.81 3.96
CA ARG A 30 8.47 -3.58 3.23
C ARG A 30 9.82 -3.72 2.55
N LYS A 31 10.78 -4.41 3.18
CA LYS A 31 12.08 -4.69 2.56
C LYS A 31 11.91 -5.53 1.28
N ASN A 32 11.11 -6.59 1.33
CA ASN A 32 10.86 -7.44 0.16
C ASN A 32 10.10 -6.68 -0.94
N VAL A 33 9.07 -5.92 -0.57
CA VAL A 33 8.36 -5.02 -1.50
C VAL A 33 9.33 -4.06 -2.19
N SER A 34 10.29 -3.51 -1.45
CA SER A 34 11.27 -2.59 -2.04
C SER A 34 12.12 -3.27 -3.10
N GLU A 35 12.27 -4.59 -3.11
CA GLU A 35 13.05 -5.30 -4.13
C GLU A 35 12.19 -5.72 -5.33
N PHE A 36 10.87 -5.51 -5.26
CA PHE A 36 9.94 -5.80 -6.34
C PHE A 36 10.21 -4.93 -7.56
N LYS A 37 10.24 -5.57 -8.73
CA LYS A 37 10.37 -4.91 -10.03
C LYS A 37 9.18 -5.26 -10.91
N SER A 38 8.45 -4.24 -11.32
CA SER A 38 7.41 -4.37 -12.32
C SER A 38 8.00 -4.20 -13.72
N THR A 39 7.46 -4.96 -14.67
CA THR A 39 7.70 -4.75 -16.10
C THR A 39 6.67 -3.81 -16.74
N LYS A 40 5.72 -3.29 -15.95
CA LYS A 40 4.62 -2.45 -16.42
C LYS A 40 5.01 -0.98 -16.36
N ASP A 41 4.53 -0.23 -17.35
CA ASP A 41 4.77 1.22 -17.45
C ASP A 41 3.80 2.05 -16.61
N GLN A 42 2.64 1.49 -16.23
CA GLN A 42 1.62 2.20 -15.45
C GLN A 42 1.44 1.54 -14.08
N LEU A 43 1.36 2.35 -13.03
CA LEU A 43 1.03 1.94 -11.65
C LEU A 43 -0.41 2.36 -11.32
N VAL A 44 -1.16 1.47 -10.66
CA VAL A 44 -2.46 1.77 -10.06
C VAL A 44 -2.37 1.44 -8.58
N LEU A 45 -2.64 2.44 -7.73
CA LEU A 45 -2.65 2.30 -6.28
C LEU A 45 -4.08 2.36 -5.75
N CYS A 46 -4.48 1.35 -4.98
CA CYS A 46 -5.79 1.26 -4.34
C CYS A 46 -5.62 1.14 -2.82
N PRO A 47 -6.58 1.61 -2.00
CA PRO A 47 -6.56 1.28 -0.59
C PRO A 47 -6.68 -0.24 -0.43
N GLU A 48 -6.01 -0.79 0.57
CA GLU A 48 -6.19 -2.19 0.91
C GLU A 48 -7.64 -2.44 1.33
N ALA A 49 -8.30 -3.40 0.67
CA ALA A 49 -9.64 -3.81 1.06
C ALA A 49 -9.58 -4.77 2.25
N CYS A 50 -10.61 -4.78 3.09
CA CYS A 50 -10.74 -5.74 4.19
C CYS A 50 -10.87 -7.21 3.74
N ILE A 51 -10.98 -7.46 2.43
CA ILE A 51 -11.05 -8.80 1.84
C ILE A 51 -9.66 -9.22 1.38
N HIS A 52 -9.12 -10.25 2.04
CA HIS A 52 -7.84 -10.85 1.68
C HIS A 52 -8.03 -12.28 1.16
N PRO A 53 -7.27 -12.68 0.13
CA PRO A 53 -6.31 -11.88 -0.63
C PRO A 53 -6.98 -10.85 -1.54
N PHE A 54 -6.35 -9.69 -1.73
CA PHE A 54 -6.95 -8.55 -2.46
C PHE A 54 -7.39 -8.91 -3.88
N TYR A 55 -6.70 -9.84 -4.56
CA TYR A 55 -7.08 -10.23 -5.93
C TYR A 55 -8.43 -10.95 -6.04
N THR A 56 -8.99 -11.42 -4.92
CA THR A 56 -10.32 -12.02 -4.88
C THR A 56 -11.44 -10.99 -4.80
N SER A 57 -11.09 -9.72 -4.53
CA SER A 57 -12.05 -8.63 -4.40
C SER A 57 -12.65 -8.26 -5.75
N ARG A 58 -13.91 -7.81 -5.74
CA ARG A 58 -14.58 -7.31 -6.96
C ARG A 58 -13.88 -6.04 -7.46
N GLU A 59 -13.36 -5.25 -6.54
CA GLU A 59 -12.58 -4.04 -6.76
C GLU A 59 -11.35 -4.35 -7.60
N PHE A 60 -10.58 -5.38 -7.23
CA PHE A 60 -9.42 -5.80 -8.00
C PHE A 60 -9.78 -6.24 -9.42
N ILE A 61 -10.82 -7.07 -9.57
CA ILE A 61 -11.28 -7.51 -10.91
C ILE A 61 -11.70 -6.30 -11.76
N ARG A 62 -12.44 -5.34 -11.17
CA ARG A 62 -12.79 -4.07 -11.83
C ARG A 62 -11.54 -3.30 -12.27
N MET A 63 -10.52 -3.22 -11.44
CA MET A 63 -9.27 -2.50 -11.73
C MET A 63 -8.44 -3.17 -12.81
N VAL A 64 -8.30 -4.50 -12.77
CA VAL A 64 -7.60 -5.26 -13.82
C VAL A 64 -8.30 -5.09 -15.17
N ASN A 65 -9.64 -5.10 -15.19
CA ASN A 65 -10.39 -4.88 -16.42
C ASN A 65 -10.27 -3.45 -16.95
N ARG A 66 -10.24 -2.45 -16.05
CA ARG A 66 -10.08 -1.04 -16.42
C ARG A 66 -8.65 -0.70 -16.85
N PHE A 67 -7.65 -1.40 -16.30
CA PHE A 67 -6.23 -1.13 -16.47
C PHE A 67 -5.43 -2.42 -16.75
N PRO A 68 -5.67 -3.11 -17.87
CA PRO A 68 -5.15 -4.47 -18.13
C PRO A 68 -3.62 -4.56 -18.28
N GLN A 69 -2.94 -3.43 -18.49
CA GLN A 69 -1.48 -3.36 -18.64
C GLN A 69 -0.80 -2.57 -17.52
N SER A 70 -1.48 -2.41 -16.38
CA SER A 70 -0.93 -1.71 -15.22
C SER A 70 -0.49 -2.67 -14.13
N GLN A 71 0.52 -2.25 -13.38
CA GLN A 71 0.86 -2.83 -12.09
C GLN A 71 -0.21 -2.40 -11.09
N ILE A 72 -1.01 -3.35 -10.62
CA ILE A 72 -1.98 -3.08 -9.55
C ILE A 72 -1.29 -3.31 -8.21
N CYS A 73 -1.35 -2.30 -7.35
CA CYS A 73 -0.85 -2.35 -6.00
C CYS A 73 -1.92 -1.83 -5.05
N THR A 74 -1.96 -2.37 -3.84
CA THR A 74 -2.68 -1.75 -2.73
C THR A 74 -1.74 -0.93 -1.86
N TYR A 75 -2.28 -0.09 -0.99
CA TYR A 75 -1.54 0.59 0.05
C TYR A 75 -2.16 0.34 1.43
N ASN A 76 -1.30 0.18 2.42
CA ASN A 76 -1.64 0.04 3.83
C ASN A 76 -0.74 0.97 4.65
N PRO A 77 -1.26 1.73 5.64
CA PRO A 77 -0.45 2.66 6.45
C PRO A 77 0.75 2.01 7.16
N TYR A 78 0.63 0.74 7.56
CA TYR A 78 1.64 -0.02 8.26
C TYR A 78 2.56 -0.80 7.32
N LEU A 79 2.01 -1.40 6.25
CA LEU A 79 2.77 -2.26 5.33
C LEU A 79 3.33 -1.54 4.11
N GLY A 80 2.91 -0.29 3.85
CA GLY A 80 3.32 0.46 2.67
C GLY A 80 2.58 0.02 1.41
N ILE A 81 3.28 0.02 0.27
CA ILE A 81 2.74 -0.45 -1.02
C ILE A 81 2.79 -1.98 -1.05
N ILE A 82 1.72 -2.61 -1.51
CA ILE A 82 1.58 -4.06 -1.63
C ILE A 82 1.23 -4.41 -3.08
N PRO A 83 2.19 -4.89 -3.89
CA PRO A 83 1.91 -5.45 -5.20
C PRO A 83 0.96 -6.65 -5.10
N ALA A 84 0.01 -6.75 -6.04
CA ALA A 84 -0.98 -7.83 -6.05
C ALA A 84 -0.34 -9.23 -6.05
N GLU A 85 0.82 -9.39 -6.68
CA GLU A 85 1.59 -10.63 -6.81
C GLU A 85 2.11 -11.15 -5.46
N ILE A 86 2.31 -10.27 -4.49
CA ILE A 86 2.79 -10.63 -3.15
C ILE A 86 1.76 -10.34 -2.06
N SER A 87 0.53 -10.00 -2.45
CA SER A 87 -0.59 -9.79 -1.52
C SER A 87 -1.00 -11.06 -0.76
N ASP A 88 -0.62 -12.24 -1.27
CA ASP A 88 -0.79 -13.55 -0.60
C ASP A 88 0.22 -13.82 0.52
N LEU A 89 1.29 -13.03 0.60
CA LEU A 89 2.34 -13.27 1.58
C LEU A 89 1.96 -12.65 2.94
N PHE A 90 2.30 -13.35 4.02
CA PHE A 90 2.22 -12.77 5.36
C PHE A 90 3.20 -11.58 5.49
N PRO A 91 2.81 -10.46 6.10
CA PRO A 91 1.53 -10.17 6.77
C PRO A 91 0.38 -9.66 5.87
N ALA A 92 0.62 -9.32 4.61
CA ALA A 92 -0.40 -8.72 3.73
C ALA A 92 -1.67 -9.58 3.57
N SER A 93 -1.55 -10.90 3.46
CA SER A 93 -2.72 -11.78 3.31
C SER A 93 -3.55 -11.99 4.58
N GLN A 94 -3.00 -11.64 5.73
CA GLN A 94 -3.59 -11.97 7.04
C GLN A 94 -3.37 -10.82 8.01
N ASN A 95 -3.83 -9.64 7.63
CA ASN A 95 -3.80 -8.49 8.51
C ASN A 95 -5.22 -8.01 8.83
N LEU A 96 -5.34 -7.41 10.01
CA LEU A 96 -6.49 -6.61 10.39
C LEU A 96 -5.91 -5.31 10.91
N TYR A 97 -6.30 -4.20 10.29
CA TYR A 97 -5.87 -2.89 10.72
C TYR A 97 -7.07 -2.00 10.97
N THR A 98 -6.89 -1.05 11.88
CA THR A 98 -7.81 0.06 12.05
C THR A 98 -6.98 1.32 11.92
N ILE A 99 -7.43 2.24 11.07
CA ILE A 99 -6.87 3.59 11.03
C ILE A 99 -7.55 4.36 12.16
N SER A 100 -6.95 4.29 13.35
CA SER A 100 -7.43 5.03 14.51
C SER A 100 -6.92 6.47 14.54
N THR A 101 -5.85 6.76 13.79
CA THR A 101 -5.08 8.01 13.92
C THR A 101 -5.26 8.94 12.72
N THR A 102 -5.60 10.19 13.06
CA THR A 102 -5.71 11.35 12.16
C THR A 102 -4.35 11.93 11.75
N ASN A 103 -3.26 11.46 12.37
CA ASN A 103 -1.92 12.05 12.28
C ASN A 103 -1.01 11.24 11.35
N ILE A 104 -0.89 11.68 10.10
CA ILE A 104 0.00 11.05 9.11
C ILE A 104 1.48 11.13 9.46
N GLU A 105 1.87 12.16 10.21
CA GLU A 105 3.20 12.34 10.79
C GLU A 105 3.72 11.09 11.48
N GLU A 106 2.80 10.31 12.04
CA GLU A 106 3.12 9.12 12.79
C GLU A 106 3.38 7.90 11.90
N PHE A 107 3.32 8.01 10.56
CA PHE A 107 3.59 6.90 9.62
C PHE A 107 4.80 7.13 8.69
N PRO A 108 6.00 7.42 9.22
CA PRO A 108 7.20 7.66 8.40
C PRO A 108 7.62 6.43 7.58
N THR A 109 7.24 5.22 8.00
CA THR A 109 7.55 4.00 7.24
C THR A 109 6.71 3.86 5.97
N PHE A 110 5.53 4.46 5.92
CA PHE A 110 4.68 4.49 4.74
C PHE A 110 5.33 5.30 3.63
N GLU A 111 5.69 6.56 3.93
CA GLU A 111 6.36 7.47 3.01
C GLU A 111 7.63 6.84 2.44
N ARG A 112 8.46 6.25 3.33
CA ARG A 112 9.67 5.55 2.92
C ARG A 112 9.37 4.38 2.00
N SER A 113 8.35 3.57 2.30
CA SER A 113 7.97 2.44 1.46
C SER A 113 7.56 2.88 0.06
N VAL A 114 6.79 3.97 -0.03
CA VAL A 114 6.33 4.55 -1.29
C VAL A 114 7.55 5.02 -2.10
N SER A 115 8.43 5.80 -1.48
CA SER A 115 9.66 6.31 -2.11
C SER A 115 10.59 5.19 -2.60
N ASP A 116 10.82 4.17 -1.77
CA ASP A 116 11.67 3.02 -2.10
C ASP A 116 11.08 2.21 -3.27
N PHE A 117 9.77 2.00 -3.29
CA PHE A 117 9.09 1.28 -4.37
C PHE A 117 9.15 2.03 -5.70
N ILE A 118 8.86 3.33 -5.69
CA ILE A 118 8.84 4.15 -6.90
C ILE A 118 10.25 4.37 -7.44
N SER A 119 11.24 4.58 -6.58
CA SER A 119 12.62 4.84 -7.02
C SER A 119 13.26 3.65 -7.74
N LYS A 120 12.83 2.42 -7.43
CA LYS A 120 13.36 1.19 -8.01
C LYS A 120 12.56 0.68 -9.23
N ASN A 121 11.44 1.34 -9.55
CA ASN A 121 10.58 1.04 -10.69
C ASN A 121 10.55 2.23 -11.65
N SER A 122 10.22 1.98 -12.92
CA SER A 122 10.23 3.01 -13.98
C SER A 122 8.83 3.28 -14.52
N PHE A 123 7.89 3.58 -13.62
CA PHE A 123 6.52 3.91 -14.00
C PHE A 123 6.48 5.27 -14.70
N LYS A 124 5.78 5.32 -15.84
CA LYS A 124 5.52 6.53 -16.64
C LYS A 124 4.21 7.22 -16.26
N LYS A 125 3.25 6.46 -15.74
CA LYS A 125 1.95 6.94 -15.31
C LYS A 125 1.55 6.27 -13.99
N THR A 126 1.01 7.06 -13.08
CA THR A 126 0.42 6.55 -11.83
C THR A 126 -1.04 6.95 -11.75
N VAL A 127 -1.91 6.04 -11.32
CA VAL A 127 -3.30 6.32 -10.96
C VAL A 127 -3.46 5.99 -9.48
N ILE A 128 -3.97 6.91 -8.68
CA ILE A 128 -4.15 6.71 -7.24
C ILE A 128 -5.64 6.80 -6.92
N PHE A 129 -6.18 5.72 -6.39
CA PHE A 129 -7.49 5.68 -5.76
C PHE A 129 -7.37 6.05 -4.29
N THR A 130 -8.02 7.13 -3.88
CA THR A 130 -7.78 7.73 -2.56
C THR A 130 -8.89 7.42 -1.58
N ASP A 131 -8.51 7.02 -0.37
CA ASP A 131 -9.32 7.04 0.83
C ASP A 131 -8.95 8.27 1.71
N GLU A 132 -9.60 8.42 2.87
CA GLU A 132 -9.35 9.53 3.78
C GLU A 132 -7.88 9.61 4.23
N PHE A 133 -7.22 8.46 4.41
CA PHE A 133 -5.82 8.41 4.80
C PHE A 133 -4.91 8.95 3.70
N MET A 134 -5.06 8.45 2.47
CA MET A 134 -4.24 8.88 1.33
C MET A 134 -4.51 10.34 0.98
N GLU A 135 -5.76 10.81 1.08
CA GLU A 135 -6.09 12.23 0.90
C GLU A 135 -5.34 13.12 1.89
N LYS A 136 -5.41 12.78 3.18
CA LYS A 136 -4.68 13.52 4.19
C LYS A 136 -3.17 13.41 3.95
N PHE A 137 -2.65 12.24 3.51
CA PHE A 137 -1.21 12.02 3.27
C PHE A 137 -0.68 12.94 2.17
N MET A 138 -1.44 13.09 1.09
CA MET A 138 -1.05 13.98 0.00
C MET A 138 -1.14 15.47 0.37
N ASN A 139 -2.01 15.84 1.30
CA ASN A 139 -2.20 17.23 1.73
C ASN A 139 -1.29 17.64 2.90
N TYR A 140 -0.53 16.71 3.48
CA TYR A 140 0.13 16.90 4.77
C TYR A 140 1.38 17.80 4.72
N ASP A 141 2.24 17.77 3.66
CA ASP A 141 3.36 18.72 3.58
C ASP A 141 4.00 18.87 2.16
N ASN A 142 4.66 20.01 1.92
CA ASN A 142 5.39 20.36 0.70
C ASN A 142 6.56 19.43 0.34
N THR A 143 7.06 18.64 1.31
CA THR A 143 8.10 17.63 1.05
C THR A 143 7.52 16.36 0.39
N HIS A 144 6.30 15.97 0.77
CA HIS A 144 5.55 14.87 0.16
C HIS A 144 5.20 15.18 -1.31
N ASN A 145 5.05 16.47 -1.64
CA ASN A 145 4.88 16.93 -3.01
C ASN A 145 6.03 16.49 -3.93
N LYS A 146 7.27 16.29 -3.46
CA LYS A 146 8.36 15.79 -4.32
C LYS A 146 8.17 14.33 -4.76
N ILE A 147 7.62 13.49 -3.89
CA ILE A 147 7.31 12.08 -4.21
C ILE A 147 6.13 12.04 -5.17
N LEU A 148 5.10 12.86 -4.92
CA LEU A 148 3.91 12.96 -5.77
C LEU A 148 4.23 13.60 -7.14
N GLU A 149 5.08 14.63 -7.19
CA GLU A 149 5.58 15.23 -8.43
C GLU A 149 6.30 14.19 -9.29
N LYS A 150 7.10 13.31 -8.67
CA LYS A 150 7.78 12.22 -9.37
C LYS A 150 6.82 11.16 -9.90
N LEU A 151 5.69 10.95 -9.23
CA LEU A 151 4.66 9.98 -9.63
C LEU A 151 3.78 10.47 -10.78
N MET A 152 3.67 11.80 -10.97
CA MET A 152 2.68 12.46 -11.84
C MET A 152 1.30 11.79 -11.79
N PRO A 153 0.69 11.66 -10.60
CA PRO A 153 -0.47 10.79 -10.44
C PRO A 153 -1.74 11.43 -11.01
N GLU A 154 -2.52 10.63 -11.74
CA GLU A 154 -3.94 10.89 -11.95
C GLU A 154 -4.70 10.44 -10.68
N ILE A 155 -5.20 11.40 -9.91
CA ILE A 155 -5.89 11.13 -8.64
C ILE A 155 -7.38 10.89 -8.93
N ILE A 156 -7.88 9.73 -8.49
CA ILE A 156 -9.29 9.34 -8.59
C ILE A 156 -9.82 9.12 -7.17
N LYS A 157 -10.87 9.85 -6.79
CA LYS A 157 -11.52 9.63 -5.50
C LYS A 157 -12.37 8.36 -5.52
N ILE A 158 -12.33 7.60 -4.43
CA ILE A 158 -13.21 6.46 -4.26
C ILE A 158 -14.53 6.98 -3.70
N ASP A 159 -15.58 6.94 -4.51
CA ASP A 159 -16.94 7.15 -4.02
C ASP A 159 -17.36 5.88 -3.25
N LEU A 160 -17.14 5.87 -1.93
CA LEU A 160 -17.64 4.85 -1.00
C LEU A 160 -19.18 4.79 -0.92
N ALA A 161 -19.89 5.58 -1.72
CA ALA A 161 -21.34 5.73 -1.70
C ALA A 161 -22.10 4.87 -2.72
N ASN A 162 -21.43 4.04 -3.54
CA ASN A 162 -22.06 3.29 -4.63
C ASN A 162 -21.79 1.77 -4.60
N ASP A 163 -21.73 1.17 -3.42
CA ASP A 163 -21.88 -0.28 -3.29
C ASP A 163 -23.22 -0.57 -2.58
N ASN A 164 -24.29 -0.60 -3.38
CA ASN A 164 -25.57 -1.25 -3.04
C ASN A 164 -25.44 -2.78 -3.11
#